data_AF-A0A5T2BK82-F1
#
_entry.id   AF-A0A5T2BK82-F1
#
_cell.length_a   1.000
_cell.length_b   1.000
_cell.length_c   1.000
_cell.angle_alpha   90.00
_cell.angle_beta   90.00
_cell.angle_gamma   90.00
#
_symmetry.space_group_name_H-M   'P 1'
#
loop_
_entity.id
_entity.type
_entity.pdbx_description
1 polymer ?
#
loop_
_entity_poly.entity_id
_entity_poly.type
_entity_poly.pdbx_seq_one_letter_code
_entity_poly.pdbx_strand_id
1 'polypeptide(L)'
;MRDYKAFVKYSKAGPRYTSYPTAVEFNANFKYEEYIEILKKQDRSLSLYFHLPFCRSACYFCGCNVIYTAKEESKERYLTYIFKELDILSTILDTKREVVQMHFGGGTPTFFSAKQLQNLILKIRSVFGNFSKDVEISCEIDPRFLNEEQATVLTQNGFNRISFGVQDFDEKVQKEIHRIQSFELTQNALNLVRSKGIKSVNMDLIYGLPYQNLQSFTQTLEKVMLLNPDRLAIFNYAHVPWLKKNMRKFDENTLPSPDVKLEILEFCEKFLSKNGYKMIGMDHFAKENDELFKALENGTLHRNFQGYTTKGGADLVGVGLTSIGEGQRHYAQNFKDMSSYEAALDRGVLPFERGVALSNDDELRKAVIMELMANFKLDIKSIEKEFCIDFQEYFKEDLKALEEYKDFINFDENFIKVNETGVLLIRNIAMCFDAYMKNISEDKKVFSKTV
;
A
#
# COMPACT_ATOMS: atom_id res chain seq x y z
N MET A 1 8.49 -26.48 4.71
CA MET A 1 7.97 -26.57 3.33
C MET A 1 6.53 -26.12 3.38
N ARG A 2 6.18 -25.08 2.62
CA ARG A 2 4.85 -24.46 2.64
C ARG A 2 3.80 -25.35 1.98
N ASP A 3 2.62 -25.43 2.59
CA ASP A 3 1.45 -26.09 1.99
C ASP A 3 0.60 -25.05 1.22
N TYR A 4 0.82 -24.97 -0.08
CA TYR A 4 0.07 -24.08 -0.97
C TYR A 4 -1.40 -24.51 -1.14
N LYS A 5 -1.74 -25.79 -0.96
CA LYS A 5 -3.13 -26.24 -1.05
C LYS A 5 -3.96 -25.70 0.11
N ALA A 6 -3.35 -25.50 1.28
CA ALA A 6 -3.99 -24.80 2.38
C ALA A 6 -4.42 -23.38 1.97
N PHE A 7 -3.61 -22.66 1.19
CA PHE A 7 -3.94 -21.31 0.73
C PHE A 7 -5.29 -21.28 -0.01
N VAL A 8 -5.51 -22.20 -0.95
CA VAL A 8 -6.79 -22.32 -1.67
C VAL A 8 -7.93 -22.77 -0.75
N LYS A 9 -7.69 -23.77 0.10
CA LYS A 9 -8.70 -24.32 1.04
C LYS A 9 -9.29 -23.23 1.94
N TYR A 10 -8.46 -22.32 2.43
CA TYR A 10 -8.88 -21.24 3.34
C TYR A 10 -9.23 -19.94 2.61
N SER A 11 -9.29 -19.95 1.27
CA SER A 11 -9.66 -18.76 0.50
C SER A 11 -11.08 -18.29 0.84
N LYS A 12 -11.20 -17.10 1.42
CA LYS A 12 -12.48 -16.46 1.73
C LYS A 12 -12.42 -14.96 1.47
N ALA A 13 -13.58 -14.29 1.45
CA ALA A 13 -13.61 -12.84 1.37
C ALA A 13 -13.04 -12.26 2.67
N GLY A 14 -12.07 -11.36 2.55
CA GLY A 14 -11.40 -10.80 3.72
C GLY A 14 -10.63 -9.53 3.39
N PRO A 15 -10.43 -8.63 4.36
CA PRO A 15 -9.70 -7.40 4.14
C PRO A 15 -8.22 -7.68 3.89
N ARG A 16 -7.56 -6.74 3.22
CA ARG A 16 -6.10 -6.77 3.04
C ARG A 16 -5.31 -6.33 4.28
N TYR A 17 -6.03 -5.84 5.31
CA TYR A 17 -5.47 -5.16 6.48
C TYR A 17 -4.36 -4.16 6.11
N THR A 18 -4.70 -3.22 5.23
CA THR A 18 -3.91 -1.99 5.05
C THR A 18 -3.96 -1.10 6.30
N SER A 19 -5.04 -1.23 7.06
CA SER A 19 -5.30 -0.63 8.37
C SER A 19 -6.29 -1.49 9.15
N TYR A 20 -6.35 -1.28 10.46
CA TYR A 20 -7.45 -1.72 11.31
C TYR A 20 -7.89 -0.56 12.22
N PRO A 21 -9.20 -0.21 12.28
CA PRO A 21 -10.27 -0.75 11.46
C PRO A 21 -10.08 -0.48 9.96
N THR A 22 -10.78 -1.24 9.12
CA THR A 22 -10.68 -1.08 7.66
C THR A 22 -11.40 0.19 7.19
N ALA A 23 -11.13 0.65 5.96
CA ALA A 23 -11.79 1.82 5.38
C ALA A 23 -13.31 1.65 5.14
N VAL A 24 -13.86 0.46 5.40
CA VAL A 24 -15.31 0.19 5.42
C VAL A 24 -15.95 0.88 6.62
N GLU A 25 -15.25 0.91 7.76
CA GLU A 25 -15.75 1.49 9.01
C GLU A 25 -15.64 3.02 9.03
N PHE A 26 -15.01 3.63 8.03
CA PHE A 26 -14.92 5.09 7.93
C PHE A 26 -16.29 5.67 7.63
N ASN A 27 -16.75 6.55 8.51
CA ASN A 27 -18.11 7.07 8.51
C ASN A 27 -18.14 8.57 8.86
N ALA A 28 -19.32 9.16 8.82
CA ALA A 28 -19.53 10.58 9.07
C ALA A 28 -19.75 10.91 10.56
N ASN A 29 -19.68 9.94 11.48
CA ASN A 29 -19.81 10.19 12.91
C ASN A 29 -18.56 10.83 13.50
N PHE A 30 -17.37 10.48 12.99
CA PHE A 30 -16.15 11.21 13.29
C PHE A 30 -16.20 12.58 12.59
N LYS A 31 -16.35 13.65 13.37
CA LYS A 31 -16.62 14.99 12.83
C LYS A 31 -15.35 15.75 12.46
N TYR A 32 -15.52 16.72 11.58
CA TYR A 32 -14.44 17.60 11.13
C TYR A 32 -13.76 18.32 12.29
N GLU A 33 -14.54 18.86 13.22
CA GLU A 33 -14.05 19.61 14.36
C GLU A 33 -13.17 18.73 15.27
N GLU A 34 -13.57 17.48 15.49
CA GLU A 34 -12.78 16.50 16.23
C GLU A 34 -11.44 16.20 15.52
N TYR A 35 -11.48 16.00 14.20
CA TYR A 35 -10.28 15.79 13.40
C TYR A 35 -9.31 16.97 13.49
N ILE A 36 -9.80 18.21 13.36
CA ILE A 36 -8.99 19.42 13.48
C ILE A 36 -8.34 19.53 14.87
N GLU A 37 -9.09 19.26 15.94
CA GLU A 37 -8.55 19.30 17.30
C GLU A 37 -7.49 18.23 17.56
N ILE A 38 -7.60 17.06 16.91
CA ILE A 38 -6.56 16.03 16.97
C ILE A 38 -5.29 16.52 16.23
N LEU A 39 -5.42 17.03 15.00
CA LEU A 39 -4.27 17.49 14.21
C LEU A 39 -3.45 18.58 14.93
N LYS A 40 -4.10 19.46 15.68
CA LYS A 40 -3.45 20.53 16.45
C LYS A 40 -2.63 20.03 17.64
N LYS A 41 -2.99 18.87 18.19
CA LYS A 41 -2.42 18.32 19.44
C LYS A 41 -1.35 17.26 19.21
N GLN A 42 -1.28 16.71 18.00
CA GLN A 42 -0.31 15.69 17.65
C GLN A 42 1.13 16.24 17.63
N ASP A 43 2.06 15.44 18.13
CA ASP A 43 3.48 15.78 18.28
C ASP A 43 4.44 14.76 17.65
N ARG A 44 3.93 13.60 17.20
CA ARG A 44 4.73 12.55 16.55
C ARG A 44 5.32 13.02 15.23
N SER A 45 6.42 12.40 14.81
CA SER A 45 7.03 12.62 13.49
C SER A 45 6.02 12.38 12.36
N LEU A 46 6.28 12.99 11.20
CA LEU A 46 5.39 13.00 10.04
C LEU A 46 5.82 12.01 8.96
N SER A 47 4.84 11.27 8.45
CA SER A 47 4.89 10.62 7.14
C SER A 47 3.93 11.36 6.20
N LEU A 48 4.41 11.88 5.09
CA LEU A 48 3.58 12.65 4.15
C LEU A 48 3.20 11.79 2.95
N TYR A 49 1.91 11.72 2.62
CA TYR A 49 1.42 11.06 1.41
C TYR A 49 0.72 12.07 0.51
N PHE A 50 1.12 12.10 -0.76
CA PHE A 50 0.48 12.94 -1.77
C PHE A 50 -0.13 12.07 -2.86
N HIS A 51 -1.46 12.17 -2.99
CA HIS A 51 -2.19 11.49 -4.05
C HIS A 51 -2.20 12.33 -5.32
N LEU A 52 -1.56 11.82 -6.37
CA LEU A 52 -1.50 12.41 -7.70
C LEU A 52 -2.36 11.56 -8.65
N PRO A 53 -3.66 11.87 -8.82
CA PRO A 53 -4.66 10.91 -9.28
C PRO A 53 -4.61 10.65 -10.79
N PHE A 54 -3.86 11.43 -11.56
CA PHE A 54 -3.99 11.41 -13.01
C PHE A 54 -3.18 10.30 -13.67
N CYS A 55 -3.79 9.64 -14.64
CA CYS A 55 -3.15 8.67 -15.53
C CYS A 55 -3.41 9.06 -16.99
N ARG A 56 -2.43 8.82 -17.86
CA ARG A 56 -2.55 9.08 -19.30
C ARG A 56 -3.57 8.18 -19.99
N SER A 57 -3.67 6.92 -19.57
CA SER A 57 -4.59 5.93 -20.15
C SER A 57 -5.07 4.93 -19.11
N ALA A 58 -6.21 4.31 -19.40
CA ALA A 58 -6.81 3.30 -18.54
C ALA A 58 -6.14 1.94 -18.70
N CYS A 59 -5.47 1.46 -17.66
CA CYS A 59 -5.08 0.05 -17.57
C CYS A 59 -6.29 -0.76 -17.09
N TYR A 60 -6.65 -1.83 -17.80
CA TYR A 60 -7.93 -2.53 -17.55
C TYR A 60 -7.94 -3.33 -16.24
N PHE A 61 -6.77 -3.70 -15.72
CA PHE A 61 -6.64 -4.34 -14.41
C PHE A 61 -6.70 -3.36 -13.22
N CYS A 62 -6.62 -2.05 -13.45
CA CYS A 62 -6.30 -1.11 -12.38
C CYS A 62 -7.45 -0.97 -11.37
N GLY A 63 -7.15 -1.25 -10.09
CA GLY A 63 -8.05 -1.06 -8.95
C GLY A 63 -7.87 0.26 -8.20
N CYS A 64 -6.89 1.08 -8.57
CA CYS A 64 -6.55 2.33 -7.88
C CYS A 64 -7.63 3.40 -8.09
N ASN A 65 -7.63 4.44 -7.25
CA ASN A 65 -8.42 5.64 -7.50
C ASN A 65 -7.63 6.56 -8.43
N VAL A 66 -8.10 6.69 -9.67
CA VAL A 66 -7.38 7.41 -10.71
C VAL A 66 -8.37 8.19 -11.59
N ILE A 67 -7.87 9.24 -12.21
CA ILE A 67 -8.59 10.06 -13.18
C ILE A 67 -7.83 9.97 -14.51
N TYR A 68 -8.49 9.47 -15.55
CA TYR A 68 -7.93 9.43 -16.89
C TYR A 68 -8.18 10.76 -17.59
N THR A 69 -7.11 11.45 -18.00
CA THR A 69 -7.21 12.71 -18.72
C THR A 69 -6.01 12.92 -19.63
N ALA A 70 -6.23 13.63 -20.73
CA ALA A 70 -5.17 14.16 -21.59
C ALA A 70 -5.01 15.69 -21.45
N LYS A 71 -5.82 16.32 -20.60
CA LYS A 71 -5.89 17.78 -20.47
C LYS A 71 -4.85 18.27 -19.46
N GLU A 72 -3.92 19.10 -19.92
CA GLU A 72 -2.90 19.73 -19.06
C GLU A 72 -3.54 20.62 -17.98
N GLU A 73 -4.57 21.38 -18.34
CA GLU A 73 -5.37 22.24 -17.45
C GLU A 73 -5.90 21.50 -16.21
N SER A 74 -6.21 20.20 -16.34
CA SER A 74 -6.68 19.39 -15.20
C SER A 74 -5.58 19.20 -14.16
N LYS A 75 -4.33 19.01 -14.59
CA LYS A 75 -3.17 18.90 -13.69
C LYS A 75 -2.86 20.23 -13.01
N GLU A 76 -2.89 21.32 -13.77
CA GLU A 76 -2.62 22.67 -13.24
C GLU A 76 -3.68 23.11 -12.22
N ARG A 77 -4.96 22.88 -12.53
CA ARG A 77 -6.07 23.10 -11.59
C ARG A 77 -5.85 22.30 -10.31
N TYR A 78 -5.54 21.01 -10.41
CA TYR A 78 -5.34 20.17 -9.25
C TYR A 78 -4.17 20.62 -8.38
N LEU A 79 -3.04 21.01 -8.97
CA LEU A 79 -1.91 21.56 -8.19
C LEU A 79 -2.29 22.83 -7.46
N THR A 80 -3.10 23.70 -8.07
CA THR A 80 -3.62 24.90 -7.40
C THR A 80 -4.38 24.53 -6.12
N TYR A 81 -5.20 23.48 -6.16
CA TYR A 81 -5.92 23.00 -4.99
C TYR A 81 -5.03 22.25 -3.99
N ILE A 82 -4.05 21.47 -4.43
CA ILE A 82 -3.04 20.89 -3.53
C ILE A 82 -2.29 21.99 -2.76
N PHE A 83 -1.97 23.11 -3.42
CA PHE A 83 -1.31 24.23 -2.76
C PHE A 83 -2.21 24.90 -1.73
N LYS A 84 -3.51 25.07 -2.04
CA LYS A 84 -4.52 25.54 -1.07
C LYS A 84 -4.65 24.60 0.13
N GLU A 85 -4.68 23.28 -0.10
CA GLU A 85 -4.76 22.30 0.99
C GLU A 85 -3.53 22.38 1.89
N LEU A 86 -2.34 22.48 1.31
CA LEU A 86 -1.09 22.68 2.05
C LEU A 86 -1.08 23.99 2.85
N ASP A 87 -1.63 25.07 2.30
CA ASP A 87 -1.78 26.35 3.00
C ASP A 87 -2.72 26.22 4.19
N ILE A 88 -3.90 25.62 4.02
CA ILE A 88 -4.86 25.39 5.12
C ILE A 88 -4.22 24.51 6.20
N LEU A 89 -3.60 23.40 5.79
CA LEU A 89 -2.95 22.45 6.69
C LEU A 89 -1.87 23.12 7.55
N SER A 90 -1.09 24.04 6.96
CA SER A 90 -0.04 24.78 7.68
C SER A 90 -0.56 25.66 8.83
N THR A 91 -1.86 26.00 8.83
CA THR A 91 -2.49 26.77 9.90
C THR A 91 -3.04 25.91 11.03
N ILE A 92 -3.10 24.59 10.83
CA ILE A 92 -3.77 23.64 11.73
C ILE A 92 -2.75 22.71 12.40
N LEU A 93 -1.84 22.16 11.61
CA LEU A 93 -0.89 21.14 12.01
C LEU A 93 0.47 21.78 12.33
N ASP A 94 1.17 21.32 13.37
CA ASP A 94 2.55 21.75 13.60
C ASP A 94 3.48 21.19 12.50
N THR A 95 3.83 22.05 11.54
CA THR A 95 4.67 21.69 10.39
C THR A 95 6.17 21.73 10.70
N LYS A 96 6.55 22.06 11.95
CA LYS A 96 7.93 21.97 12.43
C LYS A 96 8.31 20.56 12.89
N ARG A 97 7.32 19.67 13.05
CA ARG A 97 7.54 18.25 13.36
C ARG A 97 8.44 17.61 12.30
N GLU A 98 9.26 16.67 12.74
CA GLU A 98 10.24 16.02 11.87
C GLU A 98 9.51 15.17 10.81
N VAL A 99 9.82 15.37 9.54
CA VAL A 99 9.36 14.53 8.43
C VAL A 99 10.34 13.38 8.24
N VAL A 100 9.88 12.16 8.52
CA VAL A 100 10.68 10.92 8.40
C VAL A 100 10.37 10.14 7.12
N GLN A 101 9.24 10.43 6.47
CA GLN A 101 8.83 9.79 5.22
C GLN A 101 8.01 10.76 4.34
N MET A 102 8.20 10.70 3.03
CA MET A 102 7.34 11.35 2.03
C MET A 102 7.13 10.41 0.85
N HIS A 103 5.89 10.29 0.37
CA HIS A 103 5.54 9.40 -0.73
C HIS A 103 4.61 10.07 -1.73
N PHE A 104 4.99 10.04 -3.01
CA PHE A 104 4.11 10.38 -4.13
C PHE A 104 3.52 9.10 -4.72
N GLY A 105 2.20 8.95 -4.67
CA GLY A 105 1.51 7.80 -5.24
C GLY A 105 0.18 8.19 -5.90
N GLY A 106 -0.64 7.19 -6.19
CA GLY A 106 -2.04 7.37 -6.61
C GLY A 106 -2.31 6.86 -8.02
N GLY A 107 -2.42 7.78 -8.98
CA GLY A 107 -2.48 7.44 -10.39
C GLY A 107 -1.08 7.27 -10.96
N THR A 108 -0.52 8.36 -11.48
CA THR A 108 0.85 8.37 -11.97
C THR A 108 1.47 9.70 -11.62
N PRO A 109 2.23 9.81 -10.51
CA PRO A 109 2.98 11.01 -10.16
C PRO A 109 3.75 11.61 -11.33
N THR A 110 4.43 10.78 -12.13
CA THR A 110 5.20 11.19 -13.31
C THR A 110 4.35 11.47 -14.56
N PHE A 111 3.03 11.60 -14.42
CA PHE A 111 2.19 12.24 -15.43
C PHE A 111 2.27 13.77 -15.35
N PHE A 112 2.65 14.30 -14.19
CA PHE A 112 3.01 15.72 -14.03
C PHE A 112 4.37 16.00 -14.67
N SER A 113 4.50 17.16 -15.31
CA SER A 113 5.76 17.57 -15.93
C SER A 113 6.85 17.80 -14.86
N ALA A 114 8.12 17.82 -15.28
CA ALA A 114 9.23 18.11 -14.38
C ALA A 114 9.04 19.45 -13.64
N LYS A 115 8.58 20.49 -14.35
CA LYS A 115 8.25 21.80 -13.77
C LYS A 115 7.13 21.72 -12.73
N GLN A 116 6.07 20.98 -13.02
CA GLN A 116 4.95 20.78 -12.09
C GLN A 116 5.39 20.06 -10.81
N LEU A 117 6.18 18.99 -10.96
CA LEU A 117 6.76 18.26 -9.83
C LEU A 117 7.69 19.15 -9.00
N GLN A 118 8.56 19.93 -9.65
CA GLN A 118 9.46 20.86 -8.97
C GLN A 118 8.67 21.88 -8.14
N ASN A 119 7.64 22.48 -8.72
CA ASN A 119 6.79 23.45 -8.01
C ASN A 119 6.08 22.82 -6.81
N LEU A 120 5.55 21.61 -6.96
CA LEU A 120 4.91 20.88 -5.87
C LEU A 120 5.91 20.59 -4.74
N ILE A 121 7.09 20.07 -5.07
CA ILE A 121 8.09 19.73 -4.05
C ILE A 121 8.58 20.98 -3.31
N LEU A 122 8.80 22.09 -4.02
CA LEU A 122 9.16 23.37 -3.40
C LEU A 122 8.04 23.88 -2.48
N LYS A 123 6.78 23.77 -2.90
CA LYS A 123 5.64 24.13 -2.04
C LYS A 123 5.61 23.27 -0.78
N ILE A 124 5.76 21.94 -0.91
CA ILE A 124 5.80 21.02 0.24
C ILE A 124 6.92 21.42 1.20
N ARG A 125 8.14 21.65 0.70
CA ARG A 125 9.28 22.04 1.53
C ARG A 125 9.13 23.42 2.18
N SER A 126 8.38 24.32 1.56
CA SER A 126 8.06 25.63 2.17
C SER A 126 7.12 25.50 3.36
N VAL A 127 6.24 24.49 3.35
CA VAL A 127 5.30 24.20 4.46
C VAL A 127 5.97 23.34 5.53
N PHE A 128 6.68 22.29 5.12
CA PHE A 128 7.40 21.36 5.99
C PHE A 128 8.91 21.58 5.87
N GLY A 129 9.50 22.31 6.82
CA GLY A 129 10.92 22.65 6.76
C GLY A 129 11.86 21.60 7.38
N ASN A 130 11.35 20.73 8.24
CA ASN A 130 12.15 19.86 9.11
C ASN A 130 12.19 18.42 8.61
N PHE A 131 12.89 18.15 7.51
CA PHE A 131 13.10 16.78 7.01
C PHE A 131 14.26 16.10 7.76
N SER A 132 14.03 14.86 8.21
CA SER A 132 15.06 14.04 8.85
C SER A 132 16.25 13.80 7.93
N LYS A 133 17.44 13.57 8.49
CA LYS A 133 18.65 13.25 7.70
C LYS A 133 18.51 11.94 6.94
N ASP A 134 17.81 10.98 7.52
CA ASP A 134 17.56 9.64 6.95
C ASP A 134 16.12 9.49 6.44
N VAL A 135 15.55 10.59 5.95
CA VAL A 135 14.18 10.63 5.42
C VAL A 135 14.05 9.71 4.20
N GLU A 136 13.00 8.89 4.20
CA GLU A 136 12.61 8.14 2.99
C GLU A 136 11.74 9.04 2.11
N ILE A 137 12.16 9.30 0.87
CA ILE A 137 11.35 10.04 -0.10
C ILE A 137 11.15 9.16 -1.34
N SER A 138 9.91 8.75 -1.57
CA SER A 138 9.55 7.77 -2.59
C SER A 138 8.51 8.25 -3.61
N CYS A 139 8.57 7.69 -4.82
CA CYS A 139 7.66 8.00 -5.92
C CYS A 139 7.26 6.74 -6.70
N GLU A 140 5.96 6.58 -6.96
CA GLU A 140 5.44 5.62 -7.93
C GLU A 140 5.62 6.16 -9.37
N ILE A 141 6.12 5.32 -10.28
CA ILE A 141 6.44 5.71 -11.65
C ILE A 141 5.87 4.70 -12.64
N ASP A 142 5.18 5.23 -13.66
CA ASP A 142 4.93 4.50 -14.90
C ASP A 142 6.16 4.63 -15.82
N PRO A 143 6.93 3.56 -16.04
CA PRO A 143 8.19 3.64 -16.79
C PRO A 143 7.97 4.05 -18.25
N ARG A 144 6.76 3.90 -18.81
CA ARG A 144 6.43 4.29 -20.20
C ARG A 144 6.61 5.77 -20.50
N PHE A 145 6.55 6.61 -19.48
CA PHE A 145 6.49 8.06 -19.65
C PHE A 145 7.54 8.81 -18.85
N LEU A 146 8.41 8.10 -18.12
CA LEU A 146 9.50 8.75 -17.39
C LEU A 146 10.50 9.35 -18.38
N ASN A 147 10.84 10.61 -18.18
CA ASN A 147 11.90 11.29 -18.93
C ASN A 147 13.03 11.81 -18.01
N GLU A 148 14.11 12.28 -18.64
CA GLU A 148 15.31 12.74 -17.94
C GLU A 148 15.05 13.94 -17.02
N GLU A 149 14.24 14.91 -17.45
CA GLU A 149 13.95 16.10 -16.66
C GLU A 149 13.20 15.73 -15.37
N GLN A 150 12.21 14.84 -15.46
CA GLN A 150 11.46 14.35 -14.31
C GLN A 150 12.37 13.58 -13.35
N ALA A 151 13.19 12.66 -13.87
CA ALA A 151 14.14 11.91 -13.04
C ALA A 151 15.14 12.85 -12.34
N THR A 152 15.59 13.91 -13.03
CA THR A 152 16.46 14.94 -12.47
C THR A 152 15.79 15.71 -11.35
N VAL A 153 14.57 16.20 -11.57
CA VAL A 153 13.80 16.92 -10.53
C VAL A 153 13.59 16.05 -9.31
N LEU A 154 13.18 14.79 -9.47
CA LEU A 154 12.98 13.90 -8.32
C LEU A 154 14.28 13.72 -7.52
N THR A 155 15.37 13.34 -8.18
CA THR A 155 16.65 13.05 -7.52
C THR A 155 17.27 14.29 -6.87
N GLN A 156 17.27 15.45 -7.55
CA GLN A 156 17.77 16.70 -7.00
C GLN A 156 17.00 17.17 -5.76
N ASN A 157 15.73 16.77 -5.63
CA ASN A 157 14.91 17.12 -4.46
C ASN A 157 14.86 16.00 -3.40
N GLY A 158 15.78 15.03 -3.47
CA GLY A 158 16.02 14.06 -2.40
C GLY A 158 15.20 12.78 -2.49
N PHE A 159 14.47 12.53 -3.60
CA PHE A 159 13.87 11.22 -3.83
C PHE A 159 14.97 10.17 -3.88
N ASN A 160 14.83 9.12 -3.08
CA ASN A 160 15.84 8.08 -2.89
C ASN A 160 15.29 6.66 -3.08
N ARG A 161 13.98 6.54 -3.28
CA ARG A 161 13.29 5.26 -3.55
C ARG A 161 12.24 5.41 -4.66
N ILE A 162 12.17 4.45 -5.57
CA ILE A 162 11.21 4.43 -6.69
C ILE A 162 10.44 3.12 -6.72
N SER A 163 9.15 3.16 -7.05
CA SER A 163 8.37 1.98 -7.43
C SER A 163 7.96 2.04 -8.89
N PHE A 164 8.34 1.06 -9.69
CA PHE A 164 7.93 0.96 -11.08
C PHE A 164 6.74 0.02 -11.25
N GLY A 165 5.67 0.52 -11.88
CA GLY A 165 4.57 -0.32 -12.33
C GLY A 165 4.95 -1.13 -13.58
N VAL A 166 5.38 -2.39 -13.44
CA VAL A 166 5.77 -3.25 -14.58
C VAL A 166 4.63 -4.18 -14.99
N GLN A 167 4.02 -4.83 -14.01
CA GLN A 167 2.88 -5.75 -14.10
C GLN A 167 3.21 -7.08 -14.78
N ASP A 168 3.62 -7.04 -16.05
CA ASP A 168 3.99 -8.21 -16.85
C ASP A 168 4.86 -7.79 -18.06
N PHE A 169 5.70 -8.68 -18.58
CA PHE A 169 6.46 -8.50 -19.83
C PHE A 169 5.94 -9.34 -21.01
N ASP A 170 4.91 -10.16 -20.81
CA ASP A 170 4.23 -10.89 -21.88
C ASP A 170 3.39 -9.93 -22.74
N GLU A 171 3.66 -9.90 -24.05
CA GLU A 171 3.01 -8.96 -24.97
C GLU A 171 1.51 -9.21 -25.11
N LYS A 172 1.07 -10.48 -25.03
CA LYS A 172 -0.35 -10.85 -25.13
C LYS A 172 -1.10 -10.37 -23.89
N VAL A 173 -0.53 -10.61 -22.71
CA VAL A 173 -1.07 -10.08 -21.45
C VAL A 173 -1.18 -8.56 -21.53
N GLN A 174 -0.08 -7.87 -21.88
CA GLN A 174 -0.03 -6.41 -21.97
C GLN A 174 -1.06 -5.80 -22.93
N LYS A 175 -1.28 -6.43 -24.10
CA LYS A 175 -2.32 -6.01 -25.05
C LYS A 175 -3.71 -6.11 -24.41
N GLU A 176 -4.01 -7.25 -23.79
CA GLU A 176 -5.32 -7.49 -23.19
C GLU A 176 -5.61 -6.52 -22.04
N ILE A 177 -4.60 -6.18 -21.24
CA ILE A 177 -4.77 -5.25 -20.11
C ILE A 177 -4.57 -3.77 -20.47
N HIS A 178 -4.35 -3.48 -21.76
CA HIS A 178 -4.11 -2.14 -22.30
C HIS A 178 -2.91 -1.41 -21.64
N ARG A 179 -1.80 -2.13 -21.50
CA ARG A 179 -0.54 -1.63 -20.92
C ARG A 179 0.69 -2.10 -21.69
N ILE A 180 0.85 -1.64 -22.93
CA ILE A 180 2.03 -1.95 -23.75
C ILE A 180 3.27 -1.27 -23.17
N GLN A 181 4.30 -2.06 -22.87
CA GLN A 181 5.54 -1.64 -22.23
C GLN A 181 6.64 -2.68 -22.51
N SER A 182 7.59 -2.36 -23.39
CA SER A 182 8.68 -3.32 -23.67
C SER A 182 9.64 -3.47 -22.49
N PHE A 183 10.43 -4.55 -22.51
CA PHE A 183 11.51 -4.76 -21.57
C PHE A 183 12.55 -3.64 -21.63
N GLU A 184 12.96 -3.27 -22.85
CA GLU A 184 13.97 -2.24 -23.11
C GLU A 184 13.54 -0.88 -22.59
N LEU A 185 12.25 -0.53 -22.77
CA LEU A 185 11.69 0.71 -22.23
C LEU A 185 11.80 0.74 -20.69
N THR A 186 11.50 -0.38 -20.04
CA THR A 186 11.59 -0.50 -18.57
C THR A 186 13.05 -0.45 -18.12
N GLN A 187 13.94 -1.13 -18.83
CA GLN A 187 15.37 -1.12 -18.59
C GLN A 187 15.96 0.29 -18.72
N ASN A 188 15.55 1.05 -19.74
CA ASN A 188 15.98 2.43 -19.93
C ASN A 188 15.52 3.34 -18.79
N ALA A 189 14.27 3.23 -18.35
CA ALA A 189 13.76 3.98 -17.20
C ALA A 189 14.51 3.64 -15.90
N LEU A 190 14.80 2.35 -15.69
CA LEU A 190 15.59 1.89 -14.55
C LEU A 190 17.02 2.43 -14.58
N ASN A 191 17.69 2.33 -15.73
CA ASN A 191 19.05 2.82 -15.92
C ASN A 191 19.12 4.33 -15.69
N LEU A 192 18.10 5.08 -16.14
CA LEU A 192 17.98 6.52 -15.93
C LEU A 192 17.89 6.91 -14.45
N VAL A 193 17.05 6.24 -13.65
CA VAL A 193 16.95 6.56 -12.22
C VAL A 193 18.20 6.15 -11.45
N ARG A 194 18.81 5.01 -11.83
CA ARG A 194 20.06 4.54 -11.22
C ARG A 194 21.25 5.43 -11.53
N SER A 195 21.37 5.93 -12.77
CA SER A 195 22.44 6.86 -13.15
C SER A 195 22.37 8.18 -12.40
N LYS A 196 21.20 8.54 -11.87
CA LYS A 196 20.97 9.71 -11.01
C LYS A 196 21.03 9.39 -9.50
N GLY A 197 21.47 8.19 -9.12
CA GLY A 197 21.77 7.83 -7.74
C GLY A 197 20.63 7.18 -6.94
N ILE A 198 19.49 6.84 -7.56
CA ILE A 198 18.45 6.04 -6.90
C ILE A 198 18.98 4.63 -6.68
N LYS A 199 19.01 4.21 -5.40
CA LYS A 199 19.51 2.89 -4.99
C LYS A 199 18.43 1.88 -4.67
N SER A 200 17.25 2.33 -4.20
CA SER A 200 16.14 1.43 -3.84
C SER A 200 15.07 1.49 -4.91
N VAL A 201 15.01 0.44 -5.74
CA VAL A 201 13.97 0.31 -6.77
C VAL A 201 13.08 -0.90 -6.50
N ASN A 202 11.79 -0.64 -6.34
CA ASN A 202 10.75 -1.66 -6.35
C ASN A 202 10.19 -1.86 -7.76
N MET A 203 9.80 -3.08 -8.09
CA MET A 203 8.98 -3.38 -9.26
C MET A 203 7.68 -4.06 -8.85
N ASP A 204 6.57 -3.48 -9.30
CA ASP A 204 5.23 -4.05 -9.12
C ASP A 204 4.95 -5.02 -10.27
N LEU A 205 4.59 -6.25 -9.92
CA LEU A 205 4.14 -7.31 -10.82
C LEU A 205 2.74 -7.76 -10.40
N ILE A 206 1.98 -8.31 -11.33
CA ILE A 206 0.65 -8.86 -11.03
C ILE A 206 0.55 -10.25 -11.62
N TYR A 207 0.25 -11.24 -10.78
CA TYR A 207 -0.16 -12.56 -11.24
C TYR A 207 -1.68 -12.70 -11.19
N GLY A 208 -2.24 -13.56 -12.05
CA GLY A 208 -3.67 -13.71 -12.22
C GLY A 208 -4.30 -12.83 -13.31
N LEU A 209 -3.51 -12.18 -14.17
CA LEU A 209 -3.98 -11.40 -15.31
C LEU A 209 -4.42 -12.30 -16.49
N PRO A 210 -5.23 -11.78 -17.42
CA PRO A 210 -5.63 -12.47 -18.65
C PRO A 210 -4.48 -13.18 -19.38
N TYR A 211 -4.71 -14.41 -19.83
CA TYR A 211 -3.77 -15.26 -20.58
C TYR A 211 -2.50 -15.70 -19.85
N GLN A 212 -2.28 -15.27 -18.60
CA GLN A 212 -1.13 -15.74 -17.84
C GLN A 212 -1.21 -17.25 -17.57
N ASN A 213 -0.06 -17.89 -17.62
CA ASN A 213 0.18 -19.25 -17.14
C ASN A 213 1.57 -19.32 -16.52
N LEU A 214 1.94 -20.48 -15.96
CA LEU A 214 3.23 -20.67 -15.33
C LEU A 214 4.41 -20.35 -16.26
N GLN A 215 4.35 -20.77 -17.53
CA GLN A 215 5.41 -20.54 -18.50
C GLN A 215 5.57 -19.05 -18.83
N SER A 216 4.48 -18.35 -19.14
CA SER A 216 4.53 -16.92 -19.47
C SER A 216 5.03 -16.08 -18.28
N PHE A 217 4.56 -16.40 -17.07
CA PHE A 217 5.01 -15.68 -15.87
C PHE A 217 6.46 -15.99 -15.50
N THR A 218 6.93 -17.21 -15.75
CA THR A 218 8.35 -17.59 -15.61
C THR A 218 9.24 -16.69 -16.48
N GLN A 219 8.88 -16.52 -17.76
CA GLN A 219 9.62 -15.64 -18.68
C GLN A 219 9.63 -14.18 -18.20
N THR A 220 8.53 -13.72 -17.61
CA THR A 220 8.46 -12.40 -16.99
C THR A 220 9.42 -12.29 -15.80
N LEU A 221 9.47 -13.27 -14.91
CA LEU A 221 10.41 -13.27 -13.79
C LEU A 221 11.87 -13.35 -14.24
N GLU A 222 12.19 -14.14 -15.27
CA GLU A 222 13.54 -14.19 -15.85
C GLU A 222 13.99 -12.81 -16.35
N LYS A 223 13.12 -12.10 -17.06
CA LYS A 223 13.37 -10.71 -17.47
C LYS A 223 13.56 -9.78 -16.26
N VAL A 224 12.72 -9.90 -15.23
CA VAL A 224 12.85 -9.09 -14.01
C VAL A 224 14.21 -9.32 -13.33
N MET A 225 14.74 -10.54 -13.32
CA MET A 225 16.08 -10.81 -12.79
C MET A 225 17.19 -10.11 -13.58
N LEU A 226 17.04 -9.95 -14.90
CA LEU A 226 17.97 -9.16 -15.72
C LEU A 226 17.97 -7.67 -15.33
N LEU A 227 16.85 -7.15 -14.83
CA LEU A 227 16.75 -5.77 -14.33
C LEU A 227 17.31 -5.63 -12.91
N ASN A 228 17.37 -6.73 -12.16
CA ASN A 228 17.92 -6.82 -10.81
C ASN A 228 17.36 -5.73 -9.86
N PRO A 229 16.02 -5.61 -9.69
CA PRO A 229 15.43 -4.64 -8.75
C PRO A 229 15.84 -4.94 -7.31
N ASP A 230 15.59 -4.02 -6.39
CA ASP A 230 15.96 -4.18 -4.97
C ASP A 230 14.81 -4.77 -4.16
N ARG A 231 13.57 -4.46 -4.60
CA ARG A 231 12.32 -4.98 -4.07
C ARG A 231 11.39 -5.42 -5.20
N LEU A 232 10.49 -6.35 -4.88
CA LEU A 232 9.40 -6.77 -5.73
C LEU A 232 8.12 -6.79 -4.92
N ALA A 233 7.04 -6.26 -5.51
CA ALA A 233 5.69 -6.46 -5.01
C ALA A 233 4.90 -7.22 -6.08
N ILE A 234 4.54 -8.47 -5.78
CA ILE A 234 3.91 -9.41 -6.71
C ILE A 234 2.47 -9.64 -6.27
N PHE A 235 1.57 -8.80 -6.76
CA PHE A 235 0.19 -8.77 -6.33
C PHE A 235 -0.64 -9.86 -7.00
N ASN A 236 -1.52 -10.49 -6.24
CA ASN A 236 -2.64 -11.22 -6.84
C ASN A 236 -3.62 -10.23 -7.49
N TYR A 237 -4.02 -10.51 -8.72
CA TYR A 237 -5.03 -9.74 -9.43
C TYR A 237 -6.40 -9.86 -8.73
N ALA A 238 -6.84 -8.75 -8.14
CA ALA A 238 -8.18 -8.61 -7.58
C ALA A 238 -9.16 -8.11 -8.65
N HIS A 239 -9.94 -9.04 -9.20
CA HIS A 239 -10.96 -8.72 -10.19
C HIS A 239 -12.26 -8.24 -9.53
N VAL A 240 -12.55 -6.94 -9.61
CA VAL A 240 -13.69 -6.28 -8.96
C VAL A 240 -14.53 -5.43 -9.94
N PRO A 241 -15.07 -6.00 -11.04
CA PRO A 241 -15.75 -5.25 -12.11
C PRO A 241 -17.07 -4.58 -11.68
N TRP A 242 -17.60 -4.90 -10.49
CA TRP A 242 -18.72 -4.18 -9.89
C TRP A 242 -18.31 -2.80 -9.35
N LEU A 243 -17.06 -2.65 -8.90
CA LEU A 243 -16.50 -1.41 -8.40
C LEU A 243 -15.69 -0.67 -9.47
N LYS A 244 -14.92 -1.41 -10.28
CA LYS A 244 -13.97 -0.85 -11.26
C LYS A 244 -14.38 -1.27 -12.67
N LYS A 245 -15.19 -0.42 -13.32
CA LYS A 245 -15.82 -0.72 -14.62
C LYS A 245 -14.82 -0.98 -15.76
N ASN A 246 -13.59 -0.46 -15.67
CA ASN A 246 -12.50 -0.74 -16.60
C ASN A 246 -12.10 -2.22 -16.64
N MET A 247 -12.35 -2.98 -15.57
CA MET A 247 -12.06 -4.42 -15.53
C MET A 247 -13.01 -5.24 -16.42
N ARG A 248 -14.08 -4.66 -16.96
CA ARG A 248 -14.98 -5.31 -17.94
C ARG A 248 -14.49 -5.19 -19.39
N LYS A 249 -13.29 -4.63 -19.61
CA LYS A 249 -12.75 -4.32 -20.94
C LYS A 249 -11.96 -5.45 -21.58
N PHE A 250 -11.85 -6.59 -20.90
CA PHE A 250 -11.28 -7.83 -21.42
C PHE A 250 -12.23 -9.00 -21.09
N ASP A 251 -12.07 -10.13 -21.77
CA ASP A 251 -12.89 -11.32 -21.55
C ASP A 251 -12.50 -12.02 -20.24
N GLU A 252 -13.42 -12.12 -19.28
CA GLU A 252 -13.18 -12.74 -17.97
C GLU A 252 -12.82 -14.24 -18.09
N ASN A 253 -13.19 -14.92 -19.19
CA ASN A 253 -12.82 -16.32 -19.42
C ASN A 253 -11.33 -16.52 -19.71
N THR A 254 -10.60 -15.43 -19.96
CA THR A 254 -9.15 -15.46 -20.19
C THR A 254 -8.35 -15.42 -18.89
N LEU A 255 -9.01 -15.21 -17.75
CA LEU A 255 -8.37 -15.23 -16.44
C LEU A 255 -7.90 -16.65 -16.09
N PRO A 256 -6.70 -16.82 -15.51
CA PRO A 256 -6.23 -18.12 -15.07
C PRO A 256 -7.11 -18.68 -13.95
N SER A 257 -7.26 -20.01 -13.94
CA SER A 257 -7.93 -20.71 -12.85
C SER A 257 -7.18 -20.54 -11.52
N PRO A 258 -7.84 -20.78 -10.37
CA PRO A 258 -7.18 -20.75 -9.07
C PRO A 258 -5.95 -21.65 -8.97
N ASP A 259 -5.98 -22.83 -9.59
CA ASP A 259 -4.83 -23.76 -9.60
C ASP A 259 -3.63 -23.16 -10.33
N VAL A 260 -3.84 -22.53 -11.49
CA VAL A 260 -2.77 -21.85 -12.24
C VAL A 260 -2.20 -20.67 -11.45
N LYS A 261 -3.05 -19.89 -10.78
CA LYS A 261 -2.58 -18.81 -9.89
C LYS A 261 -1.70 -19.35 -8.77
N LEU A 262 -2.06 -20.49 -8.20
CA LEU A 262 -1.31 -21.13 -7.13
C LEU A 262 0.05 -21.64 -7.62
N GLU A 263 0.09 -22.28 -8.79
CA GLU A 263 1.32 -22.73 -9.43
C GLU A 263 2.27 -21.55 -9.68
N ILE A 264 1.75 -20.42 -10.17
CA ILE A 264 2.52 -19.20 -10.36
C ILE A 264 3.08 -18.71 -9.02
N LEU A 265 2.26 -18.61 -7.97
CA LEU A 265 2.68 -18.14 -6.65
C LEU A 265 3.80 -19.02 -6.06
N GLU A 266 3.62 -20.34 -6.10
CA GLU A 266 4.62 -21.31 -5.63
C GLU A 266 5.94 -21.18 -6.40
N PHE A 267 5.85 -21.02 -7.72
CA PHE A 267 7.02 -20.81 -8.55
C PHE A 267 7.72 -19.49 -8.22
N CYS A 268 6.97 -18.39 -8.07
CA CYS A 268 7.51 -17.06 -7.73
C CYS A 268 8.38 -17.14 -6.48
N GLU A 269 7.87 -17.72 -5.41
CA GLU A 269 8.58 -17.81 -4.14
C GLU A 269 9.90 -18.59 -4.30
N LYS A 270 9.84 -19.79 -4.90
CA LYS A 270 11.02 -20.63 -5.08
C LYS A 270 12.05 -19.98 -6.00
N PHE A 271 11.59 -19.40 -7.11
CA PHE A 271 12.43 -18.74 -8.09
C PHE A 271 13.14 -17.52 -7.49
N LEU A 272 12.41 -16.66 -6.79
CA LEU A 272 12.96 -15.46 -6.15
C LEU A 272 13.92 -15.79 -5.01
N SER A 273 13.58 -16.79 -4.18
CA SER A 273 14.46 -17.29 -3.12
C SER A 273 15.79 -17.80 -3.67
N LYS A 274 15.76 -18.54 -4.79
CA LYS A 274 16.96 -19.01 -5.49
C LYS A 274 17.80 -17.86 -6.08
N ASN A 275 17.16 -16.74 -6.41
CA ASN A 275 17.81 -15.56 -6.97
C ASN A 275 18.10 -14.46 -5.93
N GLY A 276 18.14 -14.80 -4.63
CA GLY A 276 18.61 -13.89 -3.58
C GLY A 276 17.57 -12.91 -3.02
N TYR A 277 16.29 -13.11 -3.29
CA TYR A 277 15.19 -12.35 -2.70
C TYR A 277 14.51 -13.16 -1.61
N LYS A 278 14.22 -12.52 -0.48
CA LYS A 278 13.45 -13.11 0.62
C LYS A 278 12.05 -12.54 0.62
N MET A 279 11.10 -13.38 1.00
CA MET A 279 9.74 -12.92 1.24
C MET A 279 9.72 -12.08 2.52
N ILE A 280 9.31 -10.82 2.38
CA ILE A 280 9.06 -9.90 3.51
C ILE A 280 7.69 -10.20 4.09
N GLY A 281 6.71 -10.47 3.24
CA GLY A 281 5.36 -10.78 3.67
C GLY A 281 4.33 -10.66 2.57
N MET A 282 3.34 -11.56 2.55
CA MET A 282 2.28 -11.62 1.53
C MET A 282 2.85 -11.60 0.09
N ASP A 283 2.84 -10.42 -0.53
CA ASP A 283 3.20 -10.12 -1.91
C ASP A 283 4.57 -9.42 -2.04
N HIS A 284 5.26 -9.11 -0.94
CA HIS A 284 6.51 -8.35 -0.96
C HIS A 284 7.75 -9.22 -0.81
N PHE A 285 8.75 -8.95 -1.64
CA PHE A 285 10.07 -9.56 -1.61
C PHE A 285 11.16 -8.49 -1.65
N ALA A 286 12.26 -8.72 -0.95
CA ALA A 286 13.42 -7.83 -0.97
C ALA A 286 14.72 -8.63 -0.86
N LYS A 287 15.84 -8.02 -1.25
CA LYS A 287 17.17 -8.61 -1.04
C LYS A 287 17.51 -8.65 0.46
N GLU A 288 18.37 -9.58 0.86
CA GLU A 288 18.79 -9.76 2.27
C GLU A 288 19.44 -8.51 2.90
N ASN A 289 20.08 -7.65 2.09
CA ASN A 289 20.70 -6.43 2.57
C ASN A 289 19.72 -5.25 2.71
N ASP A 290 18.47 -5.40 2.25
CA ASP A 290 17.42 -4.37 2.33
C ASP A 290 16.97 -4.14 3.78
N GLU A 291 16.62 -2.90 4.09
CA GLU A 291 16.14 -2.51 5.42
C GLU A 291 14.84 -3.21 5.84
N LEU A 292 13.94 -3.54 4.91
CA LEU A 292 12.69 -4.23 5.23
C LEU A 292 12.95 -5.66 5.69
N PHE A 293 13.94 -6.33 5.09
CA PHE A 293 14.34 -7.67 5.52
C PHE A 293 14.93 -7.63 6.92
N LYS A 294 15.83 -6.68 7.19
CA LYS A 294 16.42 -6.49 8.52
C LYS A 294 15.36 -6.14 9.58
N ALA A 295 14.38 -5.32 9.21
CA ALA A 295 13.26 -4.96 10.08
C ALA A 295 12.32 -6.15 10.36
N LEU A 296 12.18 -7.09 9.42
CA LEU A 296 11.47 -8.33 9.68
C LEU A 296 12.26 -9.23 10.65
N GLU A 297 13.57 -9.38 10.46
CA GLU A 297 14.42 -10.24 11.30
C GLU A 297 14.49 -9.78 12.76
N ASN A 298 14.48 -8.46 13.01
CA ASN A 298 14.52 -7.89 14.35
C ASN A 298 13.13 -7.62 14.96
N GLY A 299 12.04 -7.88 14.23
CA GLY A 299 10.66 -7.66 14.67
C GLY A 299 10.23 -6.19 14.73
N THR A 300 10.84 -5.30 13.94
CA THR A 300 10.48 -3.87 13.86
C THR A 300 9.88 -3.51 12.50
N LEU A 301 9.38 -4.49 11.74
CA LEU A 301 8.69 -4.20 10.49
C LEU A 301 7.34 -3.57 10.81
N HIS A 302 7.01 -2.51 10.09
CA HIS A 302 5.72 -1.84 10.22
C HIS A 302 4.98 -1.85 8.88
N ARG A 303 3.68 -1.60 8.95
CA ARG A 303 2.81 -1.54 7.78
C ARG A 303 1.88 -0.34 7.86
N ASN A 304 1.77 0.39 6.76
CA ASN A 304 0.81 1.48 6.57
C ASN A 304 0.05 1.30 5.24
N PHE A 305 -0.73 2.31 4.81
CA PHE A 305 -1.48 2.27 3.56
C PHE A 305 -0.62 2.12 2.29
N GLN A 306 0.65 2.52 2.31
CA GLN A 306 1.58 2.43 1.18
C GLN A 306 2.33 1.09 1.12
N GLY A 307 2.32 0.29 2.18
CA GLY A 307 3.03 -1.01 2.20
C GLY A 307 3.77 -1.26 3.52
N TYR A 308 4.78 -2.12 3.45
CA TYR A 308 5.74 -2.28 4.53
C TYR A 308 6.71 -1.09 4.59
N THR A 309 7.07 -0.69 5.80
CA THR A 309 7.99 0.42 6.07
C THR A 309 8.77 0.15 7.36
N THR A 310 9.95 0.78 7.46
CA THR A 310 10.74 0.85 8.70
C THR A 310 10.38 2.06 9.55
N LYS A 311 9.52 2.96 9.05
CA LYS A 311 9.16 4.24 9.69
C LYS A 311 7.86 4.13 10.49
N GLY A 312 7.82 3.18 11.43
CA GLY A 312 6.69 3.03 12.36
C GLY A 312 6.52 4.23 13.30
N GLY A 313 5.31 4.39 13.84
CA GLY A 313 5.02 5.38 14.88
C GLY A 313 4.84 6.84 14.41
N ALA A 314 5.07 7.14 13.14
CA ALA A 314 4.79 8.45 12.56
C ALA A 314 3.28 8.67 12.31
N ASP A 315 2.82 9.93 12.39
CA ASP A 315 1.52 10.34 11.87
C ASP A 315 1.58 10.43 10.35
N LEU A 316 0.71 9.68 9.65
CA LEU A 316 0.53 9.79 8.21
C LEU A 316 -0.42 10.95 7.91
N VAL A 317 0.09 11.96 7.21
CA VAL A 317 -0.72 13.06 6.70
C VAL A 317 -0.96 12.82 5.21
N GLY A 318 -2.21 12.53 4.86
CA GLY A 318 -2.64 12.38 3.48
C GLY A 318 -3.11 13.71 2.88
N VAL A 319 -2.53 14.10 1.74
CA VAL A 319 -2.87 15.31 0.99
C VAL A 319 -3.34 14.90 -0.41
N GLY A 320 -4.36 15.58 -0.92
CA GLY A 320 -4.96 15.30 -2.22
C GLY A 320 -6.21 14.44 -2.18
N LEU A 321 -6.82 14.27 -3.35
CA LEU A 321 -8.05 13.53 -3.57
C LEU A 321 -7.93 12.09 -3.03
N THR A 322 -8.96 11.59 -2.36
CA THR A 322 -9.05 10.24 -1.77
C THR A 322 -8.05 9.90 -0.66
N SER A 323 -7.04 10.73 -0.42
CA SER A 323 -5.95 10.48 0.52
C SER A 323 -6.45 10.12 1.90
N ILE A 324 -5.75 9.20 2.56
CA ILE A 324 -6.05 8.77 3.92
C ILE A 324 -4.90 9.22 4.82
N GLY A 325 -5.24 9.96 5.87
CA GLY A 325 -4.38 10.20 7.02
C GLY A 325 -4.59 9.14 8.09
N GLU A 326 -3.52 8.85 8.82
CA GLU A 326 -3.48 7.92 9.95
C GLU A 326 -2.76 8.58 11.11
N GLY A 327 -3.48 8.79 12.21
CA GLY A 327 -2.90 9.16 13.50
C GLY A 327 -2.85 7.98 14.47
N GLN A 328 -2.49 8.26 15.72
CA GLN A 328 -2.42 7.22 16.75
C GLN A 328 -3.80 6.57 16.95
N ARG A 329 -4.83 7.41 17.06
CA ARG A 329 -6.20 7.03 17.43
C ARG A 329 -7.25 7.43 16.40
N HIS A 330 -6.87 7.68 15.15
CA HIS A 330 -7.85 8.00 14.13
C HIS A 330 -7.37 7.67 12.72
N TYR A 331 -8.35 7.55 11.83
CA TYR A 331 -8.15 7.65 10.39
C TYR A 331 -9.05 8.74 9.82
N ALA A 332 -8.56 9.47 8.83
CA ALA A 332 -9.31 10.51 8.13
C ALA A 332 -9.12 10.36 6.62
N GLN A 333 -10.19 10.44 5.84
CA GLN A 333 -10.14 10.32 4.39
C GLN A 333 -10.66 11.60 3.73
N ASN A 334 -9.88 12.09 2.78
CA ASN A 334 -10.27 13.18 1.91
C ASN A 334 -11.36 12.75 0.91
N PHE A 335 -12.16 13.72 0.45
CA PHE A 335 -13.17 13.53 -0.58
C PHE A 335 -12.66 12.74 -1.77
N LYS A 336 -13.48 11.80 -2.24
CA LYS A 336 -13.15 10.96 -3.38
C LYS A 336 -13.53 11.53 -4.74
N ASP A 337 -14.35 12.58 -4.77
CA ASP A 337 -14.72 13.29 -5.98
C ASP A 337 -14.13 14.70 -6.01
N MET A 338 -13.74 15.16 -7.21
CA MET A 338 -13.05 16.44 -7.37
C MET A 338 -13.93 17.63 -6.95
N SER A 339 -15.23 17.59 -7.22
CA SER A 339 -16.13 18.70 -6.95
C SER A 339 -16.23 19.00 -5.45
N SER A 340 -16.43 17.96 -4.62
CA SER A 340 -16.50 18.11 -3.15
C SER A 340 -15.15 18.50 -2.56
N TYR A 341 -14.07 17.91 -3.08
CA TYR A 341 -12.70 18.23 -2.67
C TYR A 341 -12.36 19.72 -2.88
N GLU A 342 -12.63 20.24 -4.07
CA GLU A 342 -12.38 21.64 -4.41
C GLU A 342 -13.28 22.60 -3.63
N ALA A 343 -14.57 22.27 -3.51
CA ALA A 343 -15.53 23.10 -2.78
C ALA A 343 -15.19 23.24 -1.30
N ALA A 344 -14.59 22.22 -0.67
CA ALA A 344 -14.10 22.32 0.70
C ALA A 344 -12.91 23.29 0.82
N LEU A 345 -11.94 23.17 -0.09
CA LEU A 345 -10.74 24.01 -0.09
C LEU A 345 -11.05 25.48 -0.42
N ASP A 346 -12.02 25.74 -1.30
CA ASP A 346 -12.49 27.11 -1.58
C ASP A 346 -13.18 27.78 -0.38
N ARG A 347 -13.71 26.99 0.56
CA ARG A 347 -14.23 27.48 1.85
C ARG A 347 -13.14 27.66 2.91
N GLY A 348 -11.87 27.35 2.59
CA GLY A 348 -10.76 27.43 3.53
C GLY A 348 -10.73 26.31 4.58
N VAL A 349 -11.36 25.16 4.31
CA VAL A 349 -11.36 23.99 5.21
C VAL A 349 -10.70 22.78 4.55
N LEU A 350 -10.15 21.86 5.36
CA LEU A 350 -9.56 20.63 4.83
C LEU A 350 -10.66 19.76 4.16
N PRO A 351 -10.33 19.01 3.09
CA PRO A 351 -11.32 18.30 2.28
C PRO A 351 -11.72 16.95 2.89
N PHE A 352 -12.02 16.93 4.19
CA PHE A 352 -12.41 15.77 4.97
C PHE A 352 -13.80 15.26 4.57
N GLU A 353 -13.89 13.99 4.16
CA GLU A 353 -15.16 13.32 3.81
C GLU A 353 -15.69 12.48 4.97
N ARG A 354 -14.81 11.66 5.56
CA ARG A 354 -15.18 10.65 6.55
C ARG A 354 -13.94 10.14 7.28
N GLY A 355 -14.14 9.48 8.40
CA GLY A 355 -13.07 8.81 9.11
C GLY A 355 -13.58 7.97 10.27
N VAL A 356 -12.68 7.65 11.20
CA VAL A 356 -13.03 6.93 12.43
C VAL A 356 -12.06 7.34 13.53
N ALA A 357 -12.60 7.65 14.71
CA ALA A 357 -11.84 7.72 15.94
C ALA A 357 -11.82 6.32 16.57
N LEU A 358 -10.64 5.82 16.92
CA LEU A 358 -10.46 4.47 17.41
C LEU A 358 -10.88 4.38 18.89
N SER A 359 -11.77 3.43 19.17
CA SER A 359 -12.05 3.01 20.54
C SER A 359 -10.83 2.32 21.15
N ASN A 360 -10.87 2.08 22.47
CA ASN A 360 -9.78 1.34 23.12
C ASN A 360 -9.68 -0.11 22.60
N ASP A 361 -10.81 -0.74 22.26
CA ASP A 361 -10.82 -2.07 21.62
C ASP A 361 -10.19 -2.01 20.22
N ASP A 362 -10.46 -0.94 19.46
CA ASP A 362 -9.87 -0.75 18.14
C ASP A 362 -8.35 -0.61 18.19
N GLU A 363 -7.82 0.15 19.14
CA GLU A 363 -6.37 0.30 19.33
C GLU A 363 -5.70 -1.02 19.69
N LEU A 364 -6.28 -1.78 20.62
CA LEU A 364 -5.78 -3.08 21.04
C LEU A 364 -5.80 -4.08 19.88
N ARG A 365 -6.94 -4.20 19.19
CA ARG A 365 -7.06 -5.10 18.03
C ARG A 365 -6.18 -4.65 16.86
N LYS A 366 -6.00 -3.34 16.65
CA LYS A 366 -5.04 -2.79 15.68
C LYS A 366 -3.63 -3.25 16.02
N ALA A 367 -3.20 -3.14 17.27
CA ALA A 367 -1.87 -3.59 17.69
C ALA A 367 -1.67 -5.08 17.37
N VAL A 368 -2.63 -5.94 17.76
CA VAL A 368 -2.58 -7.38 17.48
C VAL A 368 -2.55 -7.72 15.99
N ILE A 369 -3.50 -7.16 15.22
CA ILE A 369 -3.65 -7.45 13.79
C ILE A 369 -2.44 -6.94 13.01
N MET A 370 -2.03 -5.69 13.24
CA MET A 370 -0.94 -5.09 12.47
C MET A 370 0.40 -5.74 12.81
N GLU A 371 0.62 -6.17 14.05
CA GLU A 371 1.83 -6.89 14.47
C GLU A 371 1.91 -8.28 13.82
N LEU A 372 0.82 -9.05 13.82
CA LEU A 372 0.75 -10.34 13.11
C LEU A 372 0.98 -10.16 11.61
N MET A 373 0.36 -9.15 11.00
CA MET A 373 0.48 -8.86 9.58
C MET A 373 1.89 -8.40 9.16
N ALA A 374 2.67 -7.81 10.08
CA ALA A 374 4.01 -7.32 9.80
C ALA A 374 5.10 -8.32 10.16
N ASN A 375 5.08 -8.86 11.39
CA ASN A 375 6.20 -9.63 11.94
C ASN A 375 5.91 -11.14 12.03
N PHE A 376 4.68 -11.58 11.69
CA PHE A 376 4.24 -12.99 11.78
C PHE A 376 4.40 -13.60 13.17
N LYS A 377 4.53 -12.74 14.18
CA LYS A 377 4.72 -13.08 15.58
C LYS A 377 4.05 -12.00 16.41
N LEU A 378 3.43 -12.39 17.51
CA LEU A 378 2.88 -11.50 18.52
C LEU A 378 3.51 -11.84 19.87
N ASP A 379 4.02 -10.83 20.58
CA ASP A 379 4.42 -10.94 21.98
C ASP A 379 3.20 -10.64 22.86
N ILE A 380 2.62 -11.67 23.47
CA ILE A 380 1.41 -11.56 24.28
C ILE A 380 1.67 -10.71 25.52
N LYS A 381 2.84 -10.87 26.15
CA LYS A 381 3.19 -10.14 27.38
C LYS A 381 3.37 -8.65 27.13
N SER A 382 3.88 -8.28 25.96
CA SER A 382 3.94 -6.88 25.54
C SER A 382 2.53 -6.28 25.41
N ILE A 383 1.59 -7.00 24.78
CA ILE A 383 0.20 -6.54 24.61
C ILE A 383 -0.53 -6.45 25.96
N GLU A 384 -0.42 -7.46 26.81
CA GLU A 384 -1.02 -7.46 28.16
C GLU A 384 -0.55 -6.27 28.98
N LYS A 385 0.75 -5.97 28.93
CA LYS A 385 1.35 -4.84 29.64
C LYS A 385 0.91 -3.49 29.07
N GLU A 386 0.91 -3.34 27.75
CA GLU A 386 0.57 -2.07 27.09
C GLU A 386 -0.90 -1.71 27.31
N PHE A 387 -1.80 -2.68 27.18
CA PHE A 387 -3.25 -2.46 27.24
C PHE A 387 -3.87 -2.80 28.60
N CYS A 388 -3.09 -3.31 29.56
CA CYS A 388 -3.53 -3.69 30.90
C CYS A 388 -4.70 -4.71 30.88
N ILE A 389 -4.52 -5.81 30.13
CA ILE A 389 -5.51 -6.88 29.97
C ILE A 389 -4.92 -8.25 30.33
N ASP A 390 -5.78 -9.24 30.57
CA ASP A 390 -5.45 -10.65 30.39
C ASP A 390 -5.79 -11.07 28.96
N PHE A 391 -4.81 -11.53 28.18
CA PHE A 391 -4.99 -11.76 26.75
C PHE A 391 -5.96 -12.92 26.49
N GLN A 392 -5.90 -13.98 27.29
CA GLN A 392 -6.74 -15.16 27.08
C GLN A 392 -8.20 -14.88 27.43
N GLU A 393 -8.44 -14.10 28.49
CA GLU A 393 -9.78 -13.68 28.88
C GLU A 393 -10.36 -12.69 27.85
N TYR A 394 -9.60 -11.67 27.46
CA TYR A 394 -10.08 -10.64 26.54
C TYR A 394 -10.40 -11.21 25.15
N PHE A 395 -9.50 -12.04 24.60
CA PHE A 395 -9.63 -12.62 23.26
C PHE A 395 -10.25 -14.02 23.27
N LYS A 396 -10.96 -14.41 24.32
CA LYS A 396 -11.48 -15.78 24.48
C LYS A 396 -12.26 -16.31 23.27
N GLU A 397 -13.14 -15.50 22.68
CA GLU A 397 -13.91 -15.91 21.50
C GLU A 397 -13.06 -15.87 20.22
N ASP A 398 -12.15 -14.91 20.11
CA ASP A 398 -11.23 -14.77 18.98
C ASP A 398 -10.25 -15.97 18.92
N LEU A 399 -9.77 -16.44 20.09
CA LEU A 399 -8.92 -17.62 20.24
C LEU A 399 -9.63 -18.93 19.87
N LYS A 400 -10.96 -19.02 20.07
CA LYS A 400 -11.74 -20.17 19.58
C LYS A 400 -11.75 -20.21 18.04
N ALA A 401 -11.88 -19.06 17.38
CA ALA A 401 -11.79 -18.99 15.92
C ALA A 401 -10.38 -19.32 15.42
N LEU A 402 -9.36 -18.94 16.19
CA LEU A 402 -7.96 -19.21 15.88
C LEU A 402 -7.62 -20.72 15.86
N GLU A 403 -8.37 -21.56 16.58
CA GLU A 403 -8.21 -23.02 16.59
C GLU A 403 -8.31 -23.65 15.18
N GLU A 404 -9.07 -23.04 14.25
CA GLU A 404 -9.13 -23.44 12.84
C GLU A 404 -7.76 -23.41 12.14
N TYR A 405 -6.85 -22.57 12.66
CA TYR A 405 -5.52 -22.30 12.11
C TYR A 405 -4.38 -22.84 12.98
N LYS A 406 -4.66 -23.70 13.96
CA LYS A 406 -3.65 -24.24 14.90
C LYS A 406 -2.46 -24.94 14.25
N ASP A 407 -2.67 -25.56 13.08
CA ASP A 407 -1.60 -26.23 12.34
C ASP A 407 -0.62 -25.22 11.67
N PHE A 408 -0.99 -23.95 11.64
CA PHE A 408 -0.26 -22.86 11.01
C PHE A 408 0.37 -21.88 12.01
N ILE A 409 0.10 -22.07 13.30
CA ILE A 409 0.60 -21.23 14.38
C ILE A 409 1.20 -22.09 15.49
N ASN A 410 2.15 -21.53 16.22
CA ASN A 410 2.54 -21.98 17.54
C ASN A 410 2.02 -20.94 18.53
N PHE A 411 1.10 -21.36 19.39
CA PHE A 411 0.45 -20.50 20.39
C PHE A 411 0.72 -21.04 21.78
N ASP A 412 1.32 -20.22 22.63
CA ASP A 412 1.49 -20.47 24.06
C ASP A 412 1.15 -19.22 24.89
N GLU A 413 1.48 -19.23 26.19
CA GLU A 413 1.20 -18.13 27.11
C GLU A 413 1.99 -16.84 26.84
N ASN A 414 3.04 -16.91 26.03
CA ASN A 414 3.98 -15.82 25.76
C ASN A 414 3.88 -15.30 24.33
N PHE A 415 3.64 -16.17 23.35
CA PHE A 415 3.61 -15.77 21.95
C PHE A 415 2.57 -16.49 21.10
N ILE A 416 2.14 -15.78 20.05
CA ILE A 416 1.59 -16.40 18.83
C ILE A 416 2.67 -16.27 17.76
N LYS A 417 3.14 -17.38 17.19
CA LYS A 417 4.12 -17.38 16.10
C LYS A 417 3.58 -18.15 14.91
N VAL A 418 3.55 -17.51 13.75
CA VAL A 418 3.03 -18.09 12.52
C VAL A 418 4.15 -18.86 11.80
N ASN A 419 3.86 -20.06 11.32
CA ASN A 419 4.82 -20.88 10.57
C ASN A 419 4.85 -20.50 9.08
N GLU A 420 5.77 -21.09 8.31
CA GLU A 420 5.96 -20.75 6.89
C GLU A 420 4.67 -20.84 6.05
N THR A 421 3.84 -21.86 6.29
CA THR A 421 2.55 -22.01 5.61
C THR A 421 1.55 -20.95 6.09
N GLY A 422 1.50 -20.70 7.40
CA GLY A 422 0.64 -19.70 8.00
C GLY A 422 0.90 -18.28 7.51
N VAL A 423 2.13 -17.95 7.08
CA VAL A 423 2.43 -16.64 6.50
C VAL A 423 1.61 -16.39 5.22
N LEU A 424 1.33 -17.43 4.42
CA LEU A 424 0.42 -17.31 3.27
C LEU A 424 -1.02 -17.05 3.74
N LEU A 425 -1.41 -17.61 4.89
CA LEU A 425 -2.72 -17.48 5.51
C LEU A 425 -2.81 -16.31 6.49
N ILE A 426 -1.85 -15.37 6.50
CA ILE A 426 -1.77 -14.38 7.58
C ILE A 426 -3.02 -13.51 7.70
N ARG A 427 -3.66 -13.18 6.56
CA ARG A 427 -4.93 -12.45 6.54
C ARG A 427 -6.05 -13.25 7.21
N ASN A 428 -6.07 -14.57 7.03
CA ASN A 428 -7.03 -15.47 7.66
C ASN A 428 -6.85 -15.55 9.17
N ILE A 429 -5.60 -15.64 9.60
CA ILE A 429 -5.23 -15.64 11.02
C ILE A 429 -5.61 -14.29 11.66
N ALA A 430 -5.23 -13.18 11.04
CA ALA A 430 -5.56 -11.83 11.52
C ALA A 430 -7.07 -11.56 11.60
N MET A 431 -7.86 -12.09 10.65
CA MET A 431 -9.33 -11.98 10.67
C MET A 431 -9.98 -12.55 11.93
N CYS A 432 -9.33 -13.48 12.64
CA CYS A 432 -9.87 -14.02 13.89
C CYS A 432 -9.99 -12.94 14.97
N PHE A 433 -9.17 -11.90 14.91
CA PHE A 433 -9.12 -10.79 15.87
C PHE A 433 -9.90 -9.55 15.40
N ASP A 434 -10.58 -9.61 14.25
CA ASP A 434 -11.34 -8.50 13.70
C ASP A 434 -12.78 -8.47 14.24
N ALA A 435 -13.09 -7.46 15.05
CA ALA A 435 -14.40 -7.33 15.67
C ALA A 435 -15.52 -7.02 14.65
N TYR A 436 -15.19 -6.40 13.52
CA TYR A 436 -16.14 -5.92 12.52
C TYR A 436 -16.51 -7.00 11.50
N MET A 437 -15.67 -8.02 11.30
CA MET A 437 -15.98 -9.14 10.39
C MET A 437 -17.31 -9.83 10.72
N LYS A 438 -17.68 -9.88 12.00
CA LYS A 438 -18.95 -10.47 12.48
C LYS A 438 -20.19 -9.70 12.00
N ASN A 439 -20.03 -8.43 11.62
CA ASN A 439 -21.12 -7.54 11.18
C ASN A 439 -21.31 -7.55 9.64
N ILE A 440 -20.42 -8.22 8.90
CA ILE A 440 -20.48 -8.29 7.45
C ILE A 440 -21.25 -9.55 7.05
N SER A 441 -22.44 -9.36 6.47
CA SER A 441 -23.21 -10.44 5.87
C SER A 441 -22.45 -11.07 4.70
N GLU A 442 -22.48 -12.40 4.62
CA GLU A 442 -21.82 -13.19 3.56
C GLU A 442 -22.27 -12.79 2.14
N ASP A 443 -23.49 -12.27 1.99
CA ASP A 443 -24.04 -11.85 0.70
C ASP A 443 -23.50 -10.51 0.21
N LYS A 444 -22.88 -9.71 1.09
CA LYS A 444 -22.33 -8.40 0.71
C LYS A 444 -20.93 -8.56 0.12
N LYS A 445 -20.78 -8.21 -1.16
CA LYS A 445 -19.48 -8.15 -1.86
C LYS A 445 -18.64 -6.93 -1.42
N VAL A 446 -18.16 -6.97 -0.18
CA VAL A 446 -17.33 -5.91 0.43
C VAL A 446 -15.85 -6.10 0.11
N PHE A 447 -15.35 -7.32 0.24
CA PHE A 447 -13.93 -7.64 0.08
C PHE A 447 -13.65 -8.57 -1.11
N SER A 448 -12.44 -8.49 -1.65
CA SER A 448 -11.92 -9.53 -2.55
C SER A 448 -11.61 -10.80 -1.77
N LYS A 449 -11.43 -11.91 -2.48
CA LYS A 449 -10.89 -13.13 -1.88
C LYS A 449 -9.45 -12.93 -1.41
N THR A 450 -9.05 -13.68 -0.38
CA THR A 450 -7.67 -13.70 0.15
C THR A 450 -6.67 -14.36 -0.81
N VAL A 451 -7.18 -15.17 -1.76
CA VAL A 451 -6.45 -15.84 -2.88
C VAL A 451 -6.97 -15.40 -4.23
#